data_AF-A0A420UA79-F1
#
_entry.id   AF-A0A420UA79-F1
#
_cell.length_a   1.000
_cell.length_b   1.000
_cell.length_c   1.000
_cell.angle_alpha   90.00
_cell.angle_beta   90.00
_cell.angle_gamma   90.00
#
_symmetry.space_group_name_H-M   'P 1'
#
loop_
_entity.id
_entity.type
_entity.pdbx_description
1 polymer ?
#
loop_
_entity_poly.entity_id
_entity_poly.type
_entity_poly.pdbx_seq_one_letter_code
_entity_poly.pdbx_strand_id
1 'polypeptide(L)'
;MSGLKIIPGAQQDVDYFVDIQWCRDQLIRPDSVAVPRLDDKHDGRGSTGKLFSETLNSASTISHRIVVFRDPSSAPTLNPSSKKRWLPIETYSVFCTLGDSVCGFGDICHGGVQATLLDDVMGVLGIFNARLQHGMIPTKVAGTCSPETNPGMLDLKQV
;
A
#
# COMPACT_ATOMS: atom_id res chain seq x y z
N MET A 1 10.55 9.11 -20.53
CA MET A 1 10.28 7.86 -19.78
C MET A 1 9.76 8.28 -18.43
N SER A 2 8.46 8.18 -18.19
CA SER A 2 7.88 8.46 -16.86
C SER A 2 8.37 7.36 -15.91
N GLY A 3 9.28 7.71 -15.00
CA GLY A 3 9.82 6.79 -14.02
C GLY A 3 8.85 6.51 -12.88
N LEU A 4 9.22 5.58 -12.01
CA LEU A 4 8.59 5.34 -10.71
C LEU A 4 8.25 6.67 -10.04
N LYS A 5 6.98 6.89 -9.72
CA LYS A 5 6.52 8.07 -9.01
C LYS A 5 6.67 7.85 -7.52
N ILE A 6 7.49 8.66 -6.87
CA ILE A 6 7.81 8.53 -5.44
C ILE A 6 7.04 9.59 -4.67
N ILE A 7 6.17 9.17 -3.76
CA ILE A 7 5.45 10.08 -2.86
C ILE A 7 6.39 10.52 -1.71
N PRO A 8 6.29 11.78 -1.24
CA PRO A 8 7.11 12.27 -0.12
C PRO A 8 7.13 11.30 1.06
N GLY A 9 8.32 11.02 1.59
CA GLY A 9 8.53 10.06 2.67
C GLY A 9 8.90 8.64 2.22
N ALA A 10 8.73 8.29 0.94
CA ALA A 10 9.05 6.93 0.45
C ALA A 10 10.49 6.78 -0.07
N GLN A 11 11.24 7.86 -0.28
CA GLN A 11 12.52 7.85 -1.01
C GLN A 11 13.54 6.90 -0.39
N GLN A 12 13.72 6.93 0.93
CA GLN A 12 14.70 6.09 1.63
C GLN A 12 14.43 4.60 1.40
N ASP A 13 13.16 4.18 1.47
CA ASP A 13 12.79 2.79 1.23
C ASP A 13 12.89 2.43 -0.26
N VAL A 14 12.57 3.36 -1.17
CA VAL A 14 12.81 3.14 -2.60
C VAL A 14 14.27 2.86 -2.84
N ASP A 15 15.18 3.72 -2.36
CA ASP A 15 16.63 3.59 -2.54
C ASP A 15 17.14 2.24 -2.03
N TYR A 16 16.68 1.82 -0.84
CA TYR A 16 17.00 0.51 -0.28
C TYR A 16 16.52 -0.65 -1.18
N PHE A 17 15.25 -0.65 -1.59
CA PHE A 17 14.69 -1.77 -2.34
C PHE A 17 15.13 -1.78 -3.81
N VAL A 18 15.50 -0.66 -4.43
CA VAL A 18 16.05 -0.68 -5.79
C VAL A 18 17.46 -1.27 -5.83
N ASP A 19 18.19 -1.30 -4.73
CA ASP A 19 19.49 -1.99 -4.66
C ASP A 19 19.35 -3.51 -4.67
N ILE A 20 18.16 -4.03 -4.33
CA ILE A 20 17.83 -5.45 -4.39
C ILE A 20 17.22 -5.77 -5.77
N GLN A 21 17.92 -6.59 -6.56
CA GLN A 21 17.57 -6.83 -7.97
C GLN A 21 16.10 -7.25 -8.19
N TRP A 22 15.59 -8.23 -7.45
CA TRP A 22 14.21 -8.71 -7.64
C TRP A 22 13.16 -7.68 -7.21
N CYS A 23 13.47 -6.82 -6.23
CA CYS A 23 12.60 -5.73 -5.82
C CYS A 23 12.58 -4.63 -6.89
N ARG A 24 13.76 -4.27 -7.42
CA ARG A 24 13.91 -3.29 -8.50
C ARG A 24 13.02 -3.62 -9.70
N ASP A 25 12.99 -4.89 -10.11
CA ASP A 25 12.19 -5.34 -11.26
C ASP A 25 10.68 -5.15 -11.05
N GLN A 26 10.22 -5.17 -9.80
CA GLN A 26 8.83 -4.92 -9.43
C GLN A 26 8.53 -3.42 -9.23
N LEU A 27 9.50 -2.67 -8.68
CA LEU A 27 9.41 -1.24 -8.38
C LEU A 27 9.46 -0.38 -9.64
N ILE A 28 10.49 -0.58 -10.48
CA ILE A 28 10.79 0.28 -11.62
C ILE A 28 9.91 -0.13 -12.80
N ARG A 29 8.66 0.31 -12.76
CA ARG A 29 7.72 0.23 -13.88
C ARG A 29 7.22 1.63 -14.25
N PRO A 30 6.91 1.90 -15.54
CA PRO A 30 6.54 3.24 -16.00
C PRO A 30 5.28 3.82 -15.34
N ASP A 31 4.45 2.94 -14.77
CA ASP A 31 3.17 3.23 -14.13
C ASP A 31 3.20 3.01 -12.62
N SER A 32 4.35 2.76 -12.00
CA SER A 32 4.42 2.52 -10.55
C SER A 32 4.34 3.81 -9.74
N VAL A 33 3.59 3.76 -8.65
CA VAL A 33 3.56 4.74 -7.56
C VAL A 33 4.06 4.08 -6.30
N ALA A 34 5.15 4.62 -5.74
CA ALA A 34 5.70 4.23 -4.45
C ALA A 34 5.19 5.19 -3.36
N VAL A 35 4.59 4.63 -2.32
CA VAL A 35 4.07 5.38 -1.18
C VAL A 35 4.68 4.87 0.12
N PRO A 36 4.99 5.77 1.08
CA PRO A 36 5.53 5.33 2.35
C PRO A 36 4.45 4.55 3.11
N ARG A 37 4.86 3.49 3.80
CA ARG A 37 3.96 2.74 4.68
C ARG A 37 4.02 3.32 6.08
N LEU A 38 3.45 4.52 6.22
CA LEU A 38 3.27 5.21 7.49
C LEU A 38 1.84 5.03 7.97
N ASP A 39 1.70 4.49 9.18
CA ASP A 39 0.48 4.59 9.96
C ASP A 39 0.39 6.04 10.46
N ASP A 40 -0.54 6.82 9.88
CA ASP A 40 -0.69 8.23 10.24
C ASP A 40 -1.75 8.34 11.35
N LYS A 41 -1.50 9.22 12.33
CA LYS A 41 -2.50 9.62 13.33
C LYS A 41 -3.79 10.13 12.66
N HIS A 42 -3.68 10.69 11.46
CA HIS A 42 -4.79 11.18 10.67
C HIS A 42 -5.64 10.08 10.03
N ASP A 43 -5.22 8.81 10.01
CA ASP A 43 -6.04 7.71 9.49
C ASP A 43 -7.19 7.29 10.44
N GLY A 44 -7.48 8.07 11.49
CA GLY A 44 -8.49 7.76 12.50
C GLY A 44 -8.12 6.57 13.39
N ARG A 45 -6.86 6.15 13.34
CA ARG A 45 -6.27 5.06 14.11
C ARG A 45 -5.61 5.65 15.35
N GLY A 46 -6.24 5.55 16.51
CA GLY A 46 -5.69 6.01 17.79
C GLY A 46 -4.38 5.28 18.16
N SER A 47 -4.42 4.31 19.07
CA SER A 47 -3.26 3.42 19.33
C SER A 47 -3.04 2.37 18.23
N THR A 48 -3.94 2.31 17.24
CA THR A 48 -4.14 1.19 16.30
C THR A 48 -3.00 0.98 15.29
N GLY A 49 -1.99 1.87 15.24
CA GLY A 49 -0.80 1.71 14.38
C GLY A 49 0.48 1.28 15.11
N LYS A 50 0.50 1.29 16.46
CA LYS A 50 1.74 1.14 17.25
C LYS A 50 2.49 -0.15 17.03
N LEU A 51 1.78 -1.23 16.71
CA LEU A 51 2.40 -2.51 16.40
C LEU A 51 3.44 -2.36 15.27
N PHE A 52 3.11 -1.60 14.22
CA PHE A 52 3.99 -1.42 13.07
C PHE A 52 4.78 -0.13 13.09
N SER A 53 4.27 0.94 13.71
CA SER A 53 4.99 2.21 13.78
C SER A 53 6.05 2.24 14.88
N GLU A 54 5.93 1.39 15.91
CA GLU A 54 6.81 1.34 17.08
C GLU A 54 7.35 -0.08 17.33
N THR A 55 6.49 -1.07 17.59
CA THR A 55 6.92 -2.39 18.09
C THR A 55 7.73 -3.20 17.06
N LEU A 56 7.28 -3.21 15.81
CA LEU A 56 7.93 -3.90 14.70
C LEU A 56 8.76 -2.94 13.84
N ASN A 57 9.05 -1.72 14.31
CA ASN A 57 9.80 -0.71 13.57
C ASN A 57 11.20 -0.53 14.16
N SER A 58 12.06 -1.53 13.94
CA SER A 58 13.44 -1.50 14.42
C SER A 58 14.38 -2.17 13.42
N ALA A 59 15.68 -1.90 13.58
CA ALA A 59 16.72 -2.56 12.77
C ALA A 59 16.69 -4.09 12.88
N SER A 60 16.23 -4.64 14.00
CA SER A 60 16.18 -6.09 14.23
C SER A 60 14.81 -6.72 13.91
N THR A 61 13.78 -5.92 13.61
CA THR A 61 12.42 -6.37 13.26
C THR A 61 12.09 -6.01 11.81
N ILE A 62 11.31 -4.95 11.54
CA ILE A 62 11.02 -4.46 10.19
C ILE A 62 11.66 -3.08 10.03
N SER A 63 12.77 -3.01 9.30
CA SER A 63 13.56 -1.78 9.16
C SER A 63 13.19 -0.92 7.94
N HIS A 64 12.67 -1.55 6.90
CA HIS A 64 12.26 -0.90 5.66
C HIS A 64 10.90 -1.43 5.21
N ARG A 65 10.02 -0.51 4.81
CA ARG A 65 8.66 -0.87 4.37
C ARG A 65 8.07 0.14 3.40
N ILE A 66 7.74 -0.33 2.20
CA ILE A 66 7.14 0.49 1.16
C ILE A 66 5.97 -0.18 0.48
N VAL A 67 5.01 0.62 0.03
CA VAL A 67 3.90 0.14 -0.80
C VAL A 67 4.05 0.64 -2.22
N VAL A 68 3.77 -0.25 -3.16
CA VAL A 68 3.84 0.02 -4.60
C VAL A 68 2.55 -0.41 -5.26
N PHE A 69 1.97 0.44 -6.09
CA PHE A 69 0.83 0.10 -6.92
C PHE A 69 0.92 0.79 -8.28
N ARG A 70 0.09 0.38 -9.24
CA ARG A 70 0.01 1.03 -10.54
C ARG A 70 -0.85 2.29 -10.46
N ASP A 71 -0.36 3.40 -10.99
CA ASP A 71 -1.08 4.67 -11.06
C ASP A 71 -2.44 4.43 -11.74
N PRO A 72 -3.57 4.63 -11.02
CA PRO A 72 -4.89 4.38 -11.59
C PRO A 72 -5.18 5.21 -12.84
N SER A 73 -4.51 6.36 -13.01
CA SER A 73 -4.64 7.21 -14.20
C SER A 73 -3.95 6.66 -15.46
N SER A 74 -3.03 5.70 -15.28
CA SER A 74 -2.33 5.03 -16.37
C SER A 74 -3.03 3.76 -16.84
N ALA A 75 -4.08 3.31 -16.12
CA ALA A 75 -4.91 2.23 -16.61
C ALA A 75 -5.58 2.69 -17.92
N PRO A 76 -5.49 1.90 -19.01
CA PRO A 76 -6.24 2.22 -20.22
C PRO A 76 -7.70 2.38 -19.80
N THR A 77 -8.35 3.46 -20.24
CA THR A 77 -9.79 3.68 -20.10
C THR A 77 -10.48 2.51 -20.77
N LEU A 78 -10.70 1.46 -19.97
CA LEU A 78 -11.43 0.28 -20.33
C LEU A 78 -12.80 0.76 -20.82
N ASN A 79 -13.19 0.26 -21.99
CA ASN A 79 -14.44 0.59 -22.69
C ASN A 79 -15.57 1.01 -21.74
N PRO A 80 -16.40 2.01 -22.08
CA PRO A 80 -17.53 2.43 -21.23
C PRO A 80 -18.53 1.29 -20.89
N SER A 81 -18.40 0.12 -21.53
CA SER A 81 -19.14 -1.12 -21.26
C SER A 81 -18.44 -2.11 -20.32
N SER A 82 -17.14 -1.97 -20.04
CA SER A 82 -16.43 -2.78 -19.04
C SER A 82 -16.63 -2.19 -17.65
N LYS A 83 -17.39 -2.92 -16.83
CA LYS A 83 -17.59 -2.80 -15.37
C LYS A 83 -16.81 -1.65 -14.72
N LYS A 84 -17.52 -0.60 -14.27
CA LYS A 84 -16.97 0.46 -13.42
C LYS A 84 -16.07 -0.16 -12.34
N ARG A 85 -14.80 0.27 -12.26
CA ARG A 85 -13.90 -0.19 -11.20
C ARG A 85 -14.53 0.10 -9.84
N TRP A 86 -14.46 -0.87 -8.95
CA TRP A 86 -15.03 -0.74 -7.61
C TRP A 86 -14.19 0.23 -6.75
N LEU A 87 -12.86 0.16 -6.89
CA LEU A 87 -11.89 1.06 -6.26
C LEU A 87 -10.77 1.43 -7.27
N PRO A 88 -10.17 2.63 -7.20
CA PRO A 88 -9.08 3.02 -8.11
C PRO A 88 -7.84 2.12 -8.01
N ILE A 89 -7.42 1.77 -6.80
CA ILE A 89 -6.34 0.83 -6.53
C ILE A 89 -6.97 -0.54 -6.25
N GLU A 90 -6.79 -1.47 -7.19
CA GLU A 90 -7.28 -2.86 -7.08
C GLU A 90 -6.19 -3.80 -6.55
N THR A 91 -4.93 -3.49 -6.86
CA THR A 91 -3.77 -4.32 -6.53
C THR A 91 -2.61 -3.44 -6.10
N TYR A 92 -1.87 -3.89 -5.09
CA TYR A 92 -0.65 -3.26 -4.59
C TYR A 92 0.26 -4.36 -4.04
N SER A 93 1.52 -4.03 -3.89
CA SER A 93 2.53 -4.85 -3.25
C SER A 93 3.11 -4.09 -2.08
N VAL A 94 3.43 -4.80 -1.02
CA VAL A 94 4.18 -4.26 0.13
C VAL A 94 5.50 -5.00 0.20
N PHE A 95 6.59 -4.24 0.22
CA PHE A 95 7.93 -4.77 0.42
C PHE A 95 8.32 -4.49 1.87
N CYS A 96 8.80 -5.52 2.56
CA CYS A 96 9.25 -5.44 3.95
C CYS A 96 10.62 -6.12 4.06
N THR A 97 11.55 -5.48 4.75
CA THR A 97 12.78 -6.14 5.21
C THR A 97 12.52 -6.78 6.56
N LEU A 98 12.84 -8.06 6.72
CA LEU A 98 12.66 -8.80 7.98
C LEU A 98 14.02 -9.06 8.62
N GLY A 99 14.19 -8.68 9.88
CA GLY A 99 15.35 -8.98 10.71
C GLY A 99 15.13 -10.16 11.65
N ASP A 100 16.18 -10.58 12.34
CA ASP A 100 16.20 -11.85 13.07
C ASP A 100 15.26 -11.87 14.30
N SER A 101 14.85 -10.71 14.83
CA SER A 101 13.93 -10.66 15.99
C SER A 101 12.48 -11.02 15.64
N VAL A 102 12.16 -11.22 14.35
CA VAL A 102 10.86 -11.75 13.92
C VAL A 102 10.92 -13.22 13.49
N CYS A 103 12.06 -13.90 13.67
CA CYS A 103 12.21 -15.32 13.37
C CYS A 103 11.51 -16.21 14.42
N GLY A 104 11.04 -17.37 13.95
CA GLY A 104 10.58 -18.50 14.74
C GLY A 104 11.60 -19.64 14.68
N PHE A 105 11.12 -20.87 14.52
CA PHE A 105 11.99 -22.04 14.45
C PHE A 105 12.84 -22.06 13.16
N GLY A 106 14.15 -22.29 13.30
CA GLY A 106 15.08 -22.48 12.19
C GLY A 106 15.37 -21.23 11.37
N ASP A 107 15.41 -20.05 12.02
CA ASP A 107 15.69 -18.75 11.38
C ASP A 107 14.72 -18.39 10.24
N ILE A 108 13.49 -18.93 10.31
CA ILE A 108 12.40 -18.61 9.39
C ILE A 108 11.46 -17.62 10.08
N CYS A 109 10.93 -16.64 9.34
CA CYS A 109 9.94 -15.68 9.86
C CYS A 109 8.81 -16.39 10.63
N HIS A 110 8.54 -15.94 11.85
CA HIS A 110 7.54 -16.55 12.73
C HIS A 110 6.15 -16.50 12.08
N GLY A 111 5.40 -17.62 12.12
CA GLY A 111 4.09 -17.71 11.47
C GLY A 111 3.08 -16.67 11.95
N GLY A 112 3.16 -16.27 13.23
CA GLY A 112 2.38 -15.15 13.76
C GLY A 112 2.70 -13.81 13.10
N VAL A 113 3.98 -13.53 12.81
CA VAL A 113 4.39 -12.30 12.11
C VAL A 113 3.93 -12.33 10.65
N GLN A 114 4.02 -13.48 9.98
CA GLN A 114 3.49 -13.65 8.63
C GLN A 114 1.98 -13.36 8.58
N ALA A 115 1.21 -13.91 9.52
CA ALA A 115 -0.22 -13.67 9.62
C ALA A 115 -0.53 -12.17 9.89
N THR A 116 0.23 -11.53 10.79
CA THR A 116 0.11 -10.08 11.05
C THR A 116 0.41 -9.24 9.82
N LEU A 117 1.44 -9.60 9.03
CA LEU A 117 1.75 -8.91 7.77
C LEU A 117 0.62 -9.07 6.75
N LEU A 118 0.03 -10.26 6.63
CA LEU A 118 -1.10 -10.48 5.73
C LEU A 118 -2.34 -9.65 6.13
N ASP A 119 -2.67 -9.64 7.43
CA ASP A 119 -3.75 -8.82 7.97
C ASP A 119 -3.53 -7.32 7.70
N ASP A 120 -2.33 -6.82 8.02
CA ASP A 120 -1.94 -5.41 7.81
C ASP A 120 -1.97 -5.03 6.33
N VAL A 121 -1.42 -5.87 5.46
CA VAL A 121 -1.49 -5.69 4.02
C VAL A 121 -2.95 -5.52 3.66
N MET A 122 -3.79 -6.55 3.83
CA MET A 122 -5.19 -6.54 3.36
C MET A 122 -6.01 -5.35 3.88
N GLY A 123 -5.87 -5.00 5.16
CA GLY A 123 -6.64 -3.90 5.76
C GLY A 123 -6.32 -2.52 5.18
N VAL A 124 -5.07 -2.28 4.77
CA VAL A 124 -4.64 -0.94 4.34
C VAL A 124 -4.96 -0.63 2.88
N LEU A 125 -5.39 -1.60 2.07
CA LEU A 125 -5.94 -1.31 0.74
C LEU A 125 -7.09 -0.29 0.79
N GLY A 126 -7.97 -0.42 1.79
CA GLY A 126 -9.06 0.54 2.02
C GLY A 126 -8.53 1.93 2.35
N ILE A 127 -7.50 2.02 3.19
CA ILE A 127 -6.86 3.28 3.58
C ILE A 127 -6.20 3.97 2.39
N PHE A 128 -5.45 3.26 1.56
CA PHE A 128 -4.82 3.88 0.38
C PHE A 128 -5.85 4.40 -0.62
N ASN A 129 -6.93 3.65 -0.84
CA ASN A 129 -8.03 4.15 -1.68
C ASN A 129 -8.69 5.38 -1.06
N ALA A 130 -8.88 5.43 0.26
CA ALA A 130 -9.40 6.62 0.93
C ALA A 130 -8.45 7.82 0.82
N ARG A 131 -7.16 7.64 1.11
CA ARG A 131 -6.11 8.68 0.98
C ARG A 131 -6.02 9.22 -0.45
N LEU A 132 -6.11 8.35 -1.44
CA LEU A 132 -6.12 8.72 -2.85
C LEU A 132 -7.37 9.52 -3.23
N GLN A 133 -8.56 9.11 -2.78
CA GLN A 133 -9.80 9.84 -3.05
C GLN A 133 -9.87 11.20 -2.33
N HIS A 134 -9.23 11.33 -1.17
CA HIS A 134 -9.07 12.61 -0.46
C HIS A 134 -7.90 13.46 -0.97
N GLY A 135 -7.20 13.03 -2.04
CA GLY A 135 -6.11 13.79 -2.65
C GLY A 135 -4.79 13.81 -1.88
N MET A 136 -4.65 12.98 -0.84
CA MET A 136 -3.40 12.85 -0.07
C MET A 136 -2.33 12.09 -0.87
N ILE A 137 -2.75 11.25 -1.82
CA ILE A 137 -1.87 10.65 -2.82
C ILE A 137 -2.14 11.38 -4.14
N PRO A 138 -1.20 12.19 -4.65
CA PRO A 138 -1.43 13.02 -5.82
C PRO A 138 -1.51 12.15 -7.07
N THR A 139 -2.70 11.76 -7.51
CA THR A 139 -2.92 11.04 -8.79
C THR A 139 -4.16 11.60 -9.49
N LYS A 140 -4.20 11.52 -10.83
CA LYS A 140 -5.35 11.96 -11.63
C LYS A 140 -6.44 10.89 -11.62
N VAL A 141 -7.06 10.63 -10.47
CA VAL A 141 -8.18 9.68 -10.42
C VAL A 141 -9.45 10.35 -10.90
N ALA A 142 -10.19 9.65 -11.76
CA ALA A 142 -11.48 10.10 -12.25
C ALA A 142 -12.55 9.94 -11.16
N GLY A 143 -12.83 11.01 -10.42
CA GLY A 143 -13.97 11.11 -9.51
C GLY A 143 -13.82 10.37 -8.17
N THR A 144 -14.71 10.69 -7.23
CA THR A 144 -14.86 10.01 -5.94
C THR A 144 -15.64 8.71 -6.11
N CYS A 145 -15.13 7.61 -5.56
CA CYS A 145 -15.83 6.32 -5.55
C CYS A 145 -16.64 6.23 -4.26
N SER A 146 -17.89 6.70 -4.26
CA SER A 146 -18.82 6.58 -3.13
C SER A 146 -19.85 5.46 -3.38
N PRO A 147 -20.51 4.92 -2.34
CA PRO A 147 -21.55 3.90 -2.55
C PRO A 147 -22.68 4.42 -3.44
N GLU A 148 -22.99 5.71 -3.32
CA GLU A 148 -24.01 6.41 -4.10
C GLU A 148 -23.66 6.50 -5.60
N THR A 149 -22.37 6.60 -5.95
CA THR A 149 -21.91 6.72 -7.35
C THR A 149 -21.39 5.40 -7.92
N ASN A 150 -21.18 4.39 -7.07
CA ASN A 150 -20.65 3.07 -7.41
C ASN A 150 -21.60 1.93 -6.97
N PRO A 151 -22.52 1.49 -7.84
CA PRO A 151 -23.56 0.50 -7.49
C PRO A 151 -23.03 -0.89 -7.11
N GLY A 152 -21.73 -1.16 -7.26
CA GLY A 152 -21.08 -2.37 -6.75
C GLY A 152 -20.62 -2.28 -5.30
N MET A 153 -20.72 -1.11 -4.66
CA MET A 153 -20.28 -0.89 -3.29
C MET A 153 -21.42 -1.01 -2.29
N LEU A 154 -21.23 -1.85 -1.28
CA LEU A 154 -22.17 -2.00 -0.19
C LEU A 154 -22.19 -0.72 0.65
N ASP A 155 -23.35 -0.07 0.73
CA ASP A 155 -23.58 1.03 1.66
C ASP A 155 -23.88 0.46 3.05
N LEU A 156 -22.86 0.39 3.90
CA LEU A 156 -22.98 -0.10 5.27
C LEU A 156 -23.88 0.76 6.16
N LYS A 157 -24.32 1.95 5.71
CA LYS A 157 -25.31 2.77 6.44
C LYS A 157 -26.75 2.31 6.20
N GLN A 158 -26.97 1.45 5.20
CA GLN A 158 -28.29 0.92 4.82
C GLN A 158 -28.51 -0.52 5.30
N VAL A 159 -27.56 -1.09 6.04
CA VAL A 159 -27.61 -2.47 6.57
C VAL A 159 -27.86 -2.44 8.08
#